data_AF-A0AAU5D1E2-F1
#
_entry.id   AF-A0AAU5D1E2-F1
#
_cell.length_a   1.000
_cell.length_b   1.000
_cell.length_c   1.000
_cell.angle_alpha   90.00
_cell.angle_beta   90.00
_cell.angle_gamma   90.00
#
_symmetry.space_group_name_H-M   'P 1'
#
loop_
_entity.id
_entity.type
_entity.pdbx_description
1 polymer ?
#
loop_
_entity_poly.entity_id
_entity_poly.type
_entity_poly.pdbx_seq_one_letter_code
_entity_poly.pdbx_strand_id
1 'polypeptide(L)'
;MPVIDPDRYRRDGYQLLPELLTDEDRRRAVAFFDDLDGAAEVAPSYEPEYDEGGGVRRLRKLRRLLWNDPQVWGPLLNRAGVTDLARQVIGDGAGVVFHAAFLKPALVGTEVALHQDQALWTHTYPGAFSVWFALTEVSPANGGLFGSPGSHSGGQVPHRDRPEYRWHASLDAAEDGLREPVQFELRPGDGVMWDRFFAHGSAANTSPADRRGMVVVFADSSAPGFAAKDHFPLDALHALGAE
;
A
#
# COMPACT_ATOMS: atom_id res chain seq x y z
N MET A 1 17.02 -8.75 2.57
CA MET A 1 16.55 -7.58 3.33
C MET A 1 16.74 -6.34 2.49
N PRO A 2 15.69 -5.52 2.27
CA PRO A 2 15.80 -4.27 1.54
C PRO A 2 16.76 -3.30 2.23
N VAL A 3 17.54 -2.55 1.44
CA VAL A 3 18.50 -1.55 1.94
C VAL A 3 17.86 -0.16 1.87
N ILE A 4 17.77 0.54 3.00
CA ILE A 4 17.32 1.94 3.06
C ILE A 4 18.52 2.88 3.00
N ASP A 5 18.41 3.94 2.19
CA ASP A 5 19.19 5.16 2.30
C ASP A 5 18.43 6.13 3.22
N PRO A 6 18.83 6.26 4.50
CA PRO A 6 18.07 7.02 5.49
C PRO A 6 18.02 8.52 5.18
N ASP A 7 19.05 9.06 4.51
CA ASP A 7 19.10 10.47 4.16
C ASP A 7 18.17 10.76 2.99
N ARG A 8 18.13 9.87 2.00
CA ARG A 8 17.16 9.96 0.91
C ARG A 8 15.73 9.81 1.41
N TYR A 9 15.45 8.82 2.25
CA TYR A 9 14.12 8.61 2.80
C TYR A 9 13.66 9.82 3.63
N ARG A 10 14.51 10.36 4.50
CA ARG A 10 14.21 11.59 5.29
C ARG A 10 14.01 12.83 4.43
N ARG A 11 14.65 12.92 3.26
CA ARG A 11 14.51 14.06 2.35
C ARG A 11 13.25 13.96 1.48
N ASP A 12 13.04 12.78 0.90
CA ASP A 12 12.04 12.58 -0.16
C ASP A 12 10.71 12.05 0.40
N GLY A 13 10.72 11.40 1.57
CA GLY A 13 9.53 10.80 2.21
C GLY A 13 9.13 9.44 1.65
N TYR A 14 9.88 8.93 0.67
CA TYR A 14 9.70 7.63 0.07
C TYR A 14 11.02 7.04 -0.41
N GLN A 15 11.04 5.74 -0.63
CA GLN A 15 12.16 5.06 -1.29
C GLN A 15 11.67 3.87 -2.12
N LEU A 16 12.20 3.73 -3.34
CA LEU A 16 12.01 2.54 -4.16
C LEU A 16 12.81 1.36 -3.61
N LEU A 17 12.19 0.19 -3.60
CA LEU A 17 12.73 -1.08 -3.12
C LEU A 17 12.77 -2.05 -4.30
N PRO A 18 13.82 -2.02 -5.15
CA PRO A 18 13.90 -2.90 -6.31
C PRO A 18 13.99 -4.37 -5.86
N GLU A 19 13.39 -5.26 -6.65
CA GLU A 19 13.47 -6.72 -6.43
C GLU A 19 13.04 -7.17 -5.00
N LEU A 20 12.04 -6.49 -4.45
CA LEU A 20 11.53 -6.75 -3.10
C LEU A 20 10.86 -8.14 -2.97
N LEU A 21 10.21 -8.62 -4.03
CA LEU A 21 9.62 -9.95 -4.11
C LEU A 21 10.33 -10.81 -5.14
N THR A 22 10.47 -12.09 -4.82
CA THR A 22 10.81 -13.11 -5.80
C THR A 22 9.66 -13.27 -6.81
N ASP A 23 9.98 -13.72 -8.02
CA ASP A 23 8.96 -13.99 -9.03
C ASP A 23 7.98 -15.10 -8.59
N GLU A 24 8.45 -16.07 -7.79
CA GLU A 24 7.61 -17.12 -7.21
C GLU A 24 6.58 -16.56 -6.23
N ASP A 25 7.01 -15.74 -5.25
CA ASP A 25 6.11 -15.13 -4.26
C ASP A 25 5.12 -14.17 -4.93
N ARG A 26 5.61 -13.38 -5.88
CA ARG A 26 4.78 -12.50 -6.70
C ARG A 26 3.69 -13.27 -7.44
N ARG A 27 4.04 -14.37 -8.14
CA ARG A 27 3.07 -15.18 -8.88
C ARG A 27 2.04 -15.84 -7.95
N ARG A 28 2.45 -16.29 -6.76
CA ARG A 28 1.52 -16.82 -5.74
C ARG A 28 0.52 -15.75 -5.29
N ALA A 29 0.99 -14.54 -5.01
CA ALA A 29 0.11 -13.43 -4.63
C ALA A 29 -0.86 -13.05 -5.76
N VAL A 30 -0.40 -13.02 -7.02
CA VAL A 30 -1.26 -12.76 -8.19
C VAL A 30 -2.34 -13.83 -8.32
N ALA A 31 -1.95 -15.11 -8.27
CA ALA A 31 -2.90 -16.23 -8.36
C ALA A 31 -3.95 -16.18 -7.26
N PHE A 32 -3.57 -15.86 -6.02
CA PHE A 32 -4.51 -15.68 -4.91
C PHE A 32 -5.58 -14.62 -5.23
N PHE A 33 -5.18 -13.48 -5.79
CA PHE A 33 -6.14 -12.43 -6.15
C PHE A 33 -6.99 -12.78 -7.36
N ASP A 34 -6.43 -13.50 -8.34
CA ASP A 34 -7.17 -13.97 -9.51
C ASP A 34 -8.23 -14.99 -9.14
N ASP A 35 -7.91 -15.91 -8.23
CA ASP A 35 -8.86 -16.89 -7.71
C ASP A 35 -10.02 -16.20 -6.95
N LEU A 36 -9.72 -15.18 -6.15
CA LEU A 36 -10.76 -14.40 -5.46
C LEU A 36 -11.62 -13.57 -6.42
N ASP A 37 -11.01 -12.95 -7.44
CA ASP A 37 -11.73 -12.13 -8.43
C ASP A 37 -12.62 -12.98 -9.35
N GLY A 38 -12.22 -14.24 -9.60
CA GLY A 38 -13.02 -15.22 -10.32
C GLY A 38 -14.06 -15.96 -9.46
N ALA A 39 -14.05 -15.78 -8.14
CA ALA A 39 -14.98 -16.46 -7.24
C ALA A 39 -16.41 -15.92 -7.38
N ALA A 40 -17.40 -16.81 -7.22
CA ALA A 40 -18.81 -16.40 -7.22
C ALA A 40 -19.13 -15.46 -6.04
N GLU A 41 -18.43 -15.63 -4.92
CA GLU A 41 -18.54 -14.79 -3.74
C GLU A 41 -17.18 -14.72 -3.05
N VAL A 42 -16.79 -13.51 -2.64
CA VAL A 42 -15.61 -13.28 -1.78
C VAL A 42 -16.11 -13.12 -0.36
N ALA A 43 -15.49 -13.85 0.58
CA ALA A 43 -15.89 -13.81 1.97
C ALA A 43 -15.90 -12.36 2.52
N PRO A 44 -16.96 -11.94 3.24
CA PRO A 44 -17.06 -10.58 3.78
C PRO A 44 -15.91 -10.18 4.72
N SER A 45 -15.20 -11.17 5.28
CA SER A 45 -14.04 -10.96 6.14
C SER A 45 -12.84 -10.31 5.44
N TYR A 46 -12.80 -10.33 4.09
CA TYR A 46 -11.82 -9.58 3.30
C TYR A 46 -12.23 -8.13 3.03
N GLU A 47 -13.41 -7.69 3.50
CA GLU A 47 -13.98 -6.36 3.25
C GLU A 47 -13.86 -5.93 1.76
N PRO A 48 -14.37 -6.74 0.80
CA PRO A 48 -14.13 -6.53 -0.62
C PRO A 48 -14.84 -5.29 -1.16
N GLU A 49 -14.12 -4.47 -1.92
CA GLU A 49 -14.66 -3.38 -2.73
C GLU A 49 -14.49 -3.72 -4.21
N TYR A 50 -15.38 -3.19 -5.05
CA TYR A 50 -15.48 -3.54 -6.46
C TYR A 50 -15.56 -2.28 -7.32
N ASP A 51 -14.99 -2.37 -8.52
CA ASP A 51 -15.27 -1.45 -9.62
C ASP A 51 -16.23 -2.12 -10.62
N GLU A 52 -17.11 -1.32 -11.19
CA GLU A 52 -18.15 -1.77 -12.12
C GLU A 52 -18.07 -0.97 -13.43
N GLY A 53 -18.11 -1.68 -14.56
CA GLY A 53 -18.09 -1.05 -15.88
C GLY A 53 -18.32 -2.07 -16.99
N GLY A 54 -19.02 -1.67 -18.05
CA GLY A 54 -19.28 -2.55 -19.21
C GLY A 54 -20.05 -3.84 -18.89
N GLY A 55 -20.84 -3.86 -17.80
CA GLY A 55 -21.57 -5.04 -17.34
C GLY A 55 -20.72 -6.04 -16.54
N VAL A 56 -19.47 -5.70 -16.22
CA VAL A 56 -18.57 -6.53 -15.41
C VAL A 56 -18.29 -5.85 -14.07
N ARG A 57 -18.33 -6.63 -13.00
CA ARG A 57 -17.94 -6.24 -11.65
C ARG A 57 -16.64 -6.95 -11.32
N ARG A 58 -15.61 -6.21 -10.94
CA ARG A 58 -14.26 -6.72 -10.67
C ARG A 58 -13.79 -6.24 -9.31
N LEU A 59 -13.03 -7.06 -8.59
CA LEU A 59 -12.45 -6.66 -7.31
C LEU A 59 -11.51 -5.48 -7.52
N ARG A 60 -11.65 -4.47 -6.65
CA ARG A 60 -10.76 -3.32 -6.57
C ARG A 60 -9.91 -3.32 -5.32
N LYS A 61 -10.50 -3.67 -4.19
CA LYS A 61 -9.80 -3.61 -2.90
C LYS A 61 -10.18 -4.79 -2.05
N LEU A 62 -9.17 -5.34 -1.38
CA LEU A 62 -9.33 -6.32 -0.31
C LEU A 62 -8.54 -5.82 0.88
N ARG A 63 -9.08 -6.01 2.08
CA ARG A 63 -8.40 -5.76 3.35
C ARG A 63 -8.30 -7.07 4.12
N ARG A 64 -7.65 -7.03 5.28
CA ARG A 64 -7.59 -8.17 6.21
C ARG A 64 -7.00 -9.45 5.60
N LEU A 65 -6.20 -9.33 4.52
CA LEU A 65 -5.36 -10.39 3.94
C LEU A 65 -4.61 -11.24 4.98
N LEU A 66 -3.63 -10.67 5.69
CA LEU A 66 -2.85 -11.34 6.74
C LEU A 66 -3.72 -11.95 7.88
N TRP A 67 -4.92 -11.42 8.15
CA TRP A 67 -5.80 -11.93 9.20
C TRP A 67 -6.61 -13.13 8.73
N ASN A 68 -6.98 -13.18 7.45
CA ASN A 68 -7.69 -14.31 6.87
C ASN A 68 -6.70 -15.44 6.52
N ASP A 69 -5.52 -15.10 5.98
CA ASP A 69 -4.53 -16.08 5.49
C ASP A 69 -3.11 -15.79 6.01
N PRO A 70 -2.87 -15.85 7.33
CA PRO A 70 -1.54 -15.57 7.89
C PRO A 70 -0.45 -16.49 7.32
N GLN A 71 -0.82 -17.73 6.96
CA GLN A 71 0.10 -18.70 6.35
C GLN A 71 0.49 -18.37 4.90
N VAL A 72 -0.29 -17.55 4.20
CA VAL A 72 0.03 -17.06 2.86
C VAL A 72 0.90 -15.81 2.97
N TRP A 73 0.44 -14.83 3.75
CA TRP A 73 1.05 -13.49 3.76
C TRP A 73 2.26 -13.40 4.68
N GLY A 74 2.27 -14.10 5.81
CA GLY A 74 3.38 -14.08 6.76
C GLY A 74 4.72 -14.49 6.15
N PRO A 75 4.82 -15.70 5.55
CA PRO A 75 6.05 -16.14 4.91
C PRO A 75 6.50 -15.23 3.77
N LEU A 76 5.57 -14.67 2.98
CA LEU A 76 5.88 -13.71 1.92
C LEU A 76 6.50 -12.44 2.48
N LEU A 77 5.92 -11.85 3.54
CA LEU A 77 6.43 -10.63 4.17
C LEU A 77 7.79 -10.86 4.84
N ASN A 78 8.01 -12.04 5.44
CA ASN A 78 9.30 -12.42 6.00
C ASN A 78 10.36 -12.60 4.91
N ARG A 79 10.07 -13.33 3.83
CA ARG A 79 11.00 -13.50 2.69
C ARG A 79 11.33 -12.19 1.99
N ALA A 80 10.36 -11.28 1.89
CA ALA A 80 10.57 -9.93 1.37
C ALA A 80 11.48 -9.08 2.29
N GLY A 81 11.70 -9.50 3.53
CA GLY A 81 12.53 -8.80 4.51
C GLY A 81 11.91 -7.51 5.04
N VAL A 82 10.61 -7.30 4.83
CA VAL A 82 9.93 -6.07 5.30
C VAL A 82 9.66 -6.08 6.80
N THR A 83 9.67 -7.26 7.42
CA THR A 83 9.57 -7.39 8.87
C THR A 83 10.85 -6.92 9.56
N ASP A 84 12.01 -7.34 9.05
CA ASP A 84 13.30 -6.82 9.50
C ASP A 84 13.44 -5.31 9.23
N LEU A 85 12.94 -4.86 8.07
CA LEU A 85 12.87 -3.44 7.73
C LEU A 85 12.08 -2.64 8.76
N ALA A 86 10.90 -3.13 9.15
CA ALA A 86 10.07 -2.49 10.17
C ALA A 86 10.79 -2.40 11.51
N ARG A 87 11.49 -3.46 11.92
CA ARG A 87 12.32 -3.43 13.13
C ARG A 87 13.47 -2.43 13.02
N GLN A 88 14.10 -2.28 11.85
CA GLN A 88 15.16 -1.30 11.63
C GLN A 88 14.66 0.16 11.72
N VAL A 89 13.45 0.42 11.20
CA VAL A 89 12.89 1.78 11.12
C VAL A 89 12.21 2.20 12.43
N ILE A 90 11.47 1.29 13.06
CA ILE A 90 10.62 1.58 14.23
C ILE A 90 11.25 1.07 15.54
N GLY A 91 11.95 -0.06 15.50
CA GLY A 91 12.44 -0.76 16.70
C GLY A 91 11.51 -1.90 17.14
N ASP A 92 11.67 -2.32 18.40
CA ASP A 92 10.99 -3.51 18.95
C ASP A 92 9.46 -3.33 19.07
N GLY A 93 8.97 -2.10 19.08
CA GLY A 93 7.53 -1.79 19.07
C GLY A 93 6.86 -1.97 17.71
N ALA A 94 7.59 -2.32 16.65
CA ALA A 94 7.04 -2.47 15.31
C ALA A 94 5.92 -3.53 15.26
N GLY A 95 4.85 -3.22 14.53
CA GLY A 95 3.76 -4.14 14.25
C GLY A 95 2.99 -3.73 13.00
N VAL A 96 2.26 -4.67 12.40
CA VAL A 96 1.38 -4.41 11.26
C VAL A 96 0.05 -3.88 11.78
N VAL A 97 -0.40 -2.74 11.25
CA VAL A 97 -1.68 -2.10 11.65
C VAL A 97 -2.69 -2.01 10.51
N PHE A 98 -2.23 -2.12 9.28
CA PHE A 98 -3.09 -2.11 8.10
C PHE A 98 -2.43 -2.84 6.96
N HIS A 99 -3.23 -3.44 6.09
CA HIS A 99 -2.77 -4.08 4.87
C HIS A 99 -3.96 -4.26 3.94
N ALA A 100 -3.71 -4.08 2.66
CA ALA A 100 -4.73 -4.17 1.63
C ALA A 100 -4.15 -4.52 0.27
N ALA A 101 -4.94 -5.20 -0.54
CA ALA A 101 -4.71 -5.29 -1.98
C ALA A 101 -5.40 -4.12 -2.68
N PHE A 102 -4.71 -3.52 -3.64
CA PHE A 102 -5.25 -2.54 -4.57
C PHE A 102 -5.15 -3.12 -5.98
N LEU A 103 -6.28 -3.68 -6.40
CA LEU A 103 -6.50 -4.26 -7.71
C LEU A 103 -7.10 -3.16 -8.58
N LYS A 104 -6.45 -2.84 -9.69
CA LYS A 104 -6.98 -1.93 -10.70
C LYS A 104 -7.31 -2.76 -11.94
N PRO A 105 -8.56 -3.22 -12.06
CA PRO A 105 -8.97 -4.00 -13.22
C PRO A 105 -8.77 -3.20 -14.51
N ALA A 106 -8.46 -3.90 -15.60
CA ALA A 106 -8.29 -3.32 -16.92
C ALA A 106 -9.49 -2.43 -17.29
N LEU A 107 -9.21 -1.26 -17.86
CA LEU A 107 -10.18 -0.27 -18.37
C LEU A 107 -11.12 0.38 -17.34
N VAL A 108 -11.36 -0.22 -16.18
CA VAL A 108 -12.35 0.23 -15.20
C VAL A 108 -11.76 0.60 -13.84
N GLY A 109 -10.49 0.29 -13.59
CA GLY A 109 -9.85 0.54 -12.30
C GLY A 109 -9.76 2.04 -11.99
N THR A 110 -10.40 2.47 -10.90
CA THR A 110 -10.49 3.90 -10.58
C THR A 110 -9.18 4.48 -10.06
N GLU A 111 -9.01 5.79 -10.21
CA GLU A 111 -7.95 6.56 -9.56
C GLU A 111 -8.06 6.54 -8.03
N VAL A 112 -6.93 6.84 -7.39
CA VAL A 112 -6.85 7.20 -5.98
C VAL A 112 -6.29 8.61 -5.95
N ALA A 113 -7.07 9.55 -5.41
CA ALA A 113 -6.71 10.96 -5.37
C ALA A 113 -5.40 11.17 -4.59
N LEU A 114 -4.75 12.31 -4.83
CA LEU A 114 -3.58 12.69 -4.04
C LEU A 114 -4.01 12.85 -2.57
N HIS A 115 -3.39 12.10 -1.68
CA HIS A 115 -3.72 12.10 -0.26
C HIS A 115 -2.50 11.76 0.61
N GLN A 116 -2.65 11.90 1.93
CA GLN A 116 -1.71 11.39 2.92
C GLN A 116 -2.42 10.29 3.68
N ASP A 117 -1.77 9.15 3.86
CA ASP A 117 -2.37 7.98 4.50
C ASP A 117 -2.96 8.32 5.88
N GLN A 118 -2.21 9.09 6.69
CA GLN A 118 -2.64 9.49 8.03
C GLN A 118 -3.96 10.25 8.04
N ALA A 119 -4.29 10.99 6.98
CA ALA A 119 -5.55 11.72 6.88
C ALA A 119 -6.77 10.80 6.61
N LEU A 120 -6.53 9.59 6.09
CA LEU A 120 -7.57 8.61 5.81
C LEU A 120 -7.73 7.58 6.94
N TRP A 121 -6.80 7.53 7.88
CA TRP A 121 -6.85 6.62 9.02
C TRP A 121 -7.69 7.19 10.15
N THR A 122 -8.49 6.34 10.80
CA THR A 122 -9.27 6.72 11.99
C THR A 122 -8.39 6.96 13.21
N HIS A 123 -7.22 6.33 13.26
CA HIS A 123 -6.28 6.46 14.36
C HIS A 123 -4.96 7.08 13.91
N THR A 124 -4.30 7.74 14.86
CA THR A 124 -2.94 8.22 14.67
C THR A 124 -1.98 7.08 14.91
N TYR A 125 -1.12 6.79 13.93
CA TYR A 125 -0.05 5.82 14.05
C TYR A 125 1.31 6.53 14.03
N PRO A 126 1.87 6.91 15.19
CA PRO A 126 3.18 7.57 15.24
C PRO A 126 4.26 6.71 14.58
N GLY A 127 5.13 7.37 13.80
CA GLY A 127 6.23 6.68 13.10
C GLY A 127 5.79 5.69 12.01
N ALA A 128 4.51 5.68 11.64
CA ALA A 128 4.02 4.73 10.66
C ALA A 128 4.56 4.98 9.27
N PHE A 129 4.83 3.89 8.57
CA PHE A 129 5.19 3.90 7.17
C PHE A 129 4.54 2.73 6.44
N SER A 130 4.33 2.91 5.15
CA SER A 130 3.74 1.93 4.26
C SER A 130 4.83 1.29 3.42
N VAL A 131 4.71 0.00 3.14
CA VAL A 131 5.45 -0.71 2.10
C VAL A 131 4.45 -1.24 1.09
N TRP A 132 4.60 -0.84 -0.17
CA TRP A 132 3.76 -1.25 -1.27
C TRP A 132 4.53 -2.11 -2.25
N PHE A 133 3.91 -3.19 -2.71
CA PHE A 133 4.49 -4.23 -3.54
C PHE A 133 3.85 -4.22 -4.93
N ALA A 134 4.67 -4.08 -5.97
CA ALA A 134 4.26 -4.24 -7.37
C ALA A 134 4.10 -5.73 -7.69
N LEU A 135 2.87 -6.23 -7.78
CA LEU A 135 2.62 -7.63 -8.16
C LEU A 135 2.59 -7.80 -9.68
N THR A 136 2.20 -6.74 -10.38
CA THR A 136 2.31 -6.55 -11.82
C THR A 136 3.16 -5.33 -12.12
N GLU A 137 3.45 -5.09 -13.39
CA GLU A 137 4.07 -3.84 -13.83
C GLU A 137 3.22 -2.64 -13.38
N VAL A 138 3.87 -1.55 -13.01
CA VAL A 138 3.25 -0.27 -12.66
C VAL A 138 3.81 0.79 -13.58
N SER A 139 2.93 1.43 -14.34
CA SER A 139 3.27 2.50 -15.27
C SER A 139 2.16 3.55 -15.29
N PRO A 140 2.43 4.77 -15.79
CA PRO A 140 1.40 5.79 -15.92
C PRO A 140 0.15 5.31 -16.68
N ALA A 141 0.32 4.40 -17.65
CA ALA A 141 -0.76 3.88 -18.50
C ALA A 141 -1.70 2.90 -17.78
N ASN A 142 -1.24 2.17 -16.75
CA ASN A 142 -2.03 1.15 -16.06
C ASN A 142 -2.46 1.55 -14.65
N GLY A 143 -2.57 2.86 -14.43
CA GLY A 143 -2.91 3.43 -13.13
C GLY A 143 -1.72 3.49 -12.18
N GLY A 144 -0.58 3.98 -12.68
CA GLY A 144 0.67 4.13 -11.95
C GLY A 144 0.53 4.90 -10.64
N LEU A 145 1.41 4.59 -9.69
CA LEU A 145 1.56 5.36 -8.46
C LEU A 145 2.29 6.66 -8.76
N PHE A 146 1.93 7.73 -8.04
CA PHE A 146 2.67 8.98 -8.06
C PHE A 146 2.73 9.58 -6.66
N GLY A 147 3.70 10.45 -6.41
CA GLY A 147 3.77 11.17 -5.14
C GLY A 147 4.66 12.40 -5.17
N SER A 148 4.49 13.29 -4.19
CA SER A 148 5.16 14.59 -4.11
C SER A 148 6.41 14.52 -3.21
N PRO A 149 7.63 14.55 -3.75
CA PRO A 149 8.85 14.39 -2.96
C PRO A 149 8.98 15.45 -1.86
N GLY A 150 9.20 15.00 -0.63
CA GLY A 150 9.39 15.86 0.54
C GLY A 150 8.10 16.32 1.20
N SER A 151 6.91 16.00 0.67
CA SER A 151 5.64 16.47 1.23
C SER A 151 5.39 16.03 2.68
N HIS A 152 6.03 14.93 3.11
CA HIS A 152 5.93 14.40 4.46
C HIS A 152 6.48 15.32 5.55
N SER A 153 7.44 16.20 5.23
CA SER A 153 8.14 17.01 6.24
C SER A 153 7.25 18.07 6.90
N GLY A 154 6.15 18.45 6.24
CA GLY A 154 5.18 19.43 6.76
C GLY A 154 4.11 18.84 7.68
N GLY A 155 4.09 17.52 7.90
CA GLY A 155 2.99 16.84 8.59
C GLY A 155 1.72 16.79 7.75
N GLN A 156 0.57 16.72 8.41
CA GLN A 156 -0.72 16.59 7.73
C GLN A 156 -1.17 17.91 7.08
N VAL A 157 -1.54 17.84 5.81
CA VAL A 157 -2.14 18.93 5.04
C VAL A 157 -3.68 18.81 5.10
N PRO A 158 -4.45 19.91 5.15
CA PRO A 158 -5.91 19.83 5.13
C PRO A 158 -6.49 19.27 3.82
N HIS A 159 -7.02 18.05 3.85
CA HIS A 159 -7.75 17.45 2.73
C HIS A 159 -9.12 18.10 2.52
N ARG A 160 -9.53 18.25 1.27
CA ARG A 160 -10.83 18.83 0.89
C ARG A 160 -11.63 17.86 0.04
N ASP A 161 -12.93 17.80 0.28
CA ASP A 161 -13.85 17.08 -0.60
C ASP A 161 -13.86 17.77 -1.97
N ARG A 162 -13.60 16.99 -3.02
CA ARG A 162 -13.57 17.46 -4.40
C ARG A 162 -14.53 16.64 -5.25
N PRO A 163 -15.45 17.27 -6.00
CA PRO A 163 -16.51 16.55 -6.74
C PRO A 163 -16.00 15.50 -7.74
N GLU A 164 -14.79 15.68 -8.26
CA GLU A 164 -14.14 14.77 -9.20
C GLU A 164 -13.65 13.47 -8.57
N TYR A 165 -13.49 13.41 -7.25
CA TYR A 165 -13.02 12.22 -6.53
C TYR A 165 -14.12 11.59 -5.71
N ARG A 166 -14.33 10.29 -5.92
CA ARG A 166 -15.47 9.57 -5.35
C ARG A 166 -15.28 9.10 -3.90
N TRP A 167 -14.04 8.93 -3.45
CA TRP A 167 -13.75 8.05 -2.30
C TRP A 167 -13.35 8.76 -1.02
N HIS A 168 -12.64 9.87 -1.12
CA HIS A 168 -12.12 10.59 0.05
C HIS A 168 -11.76 12.03 -0.32
N ALA A 169 -11.72 12.88 0.70
CA ALA A 169 -11.11 14.19 0.63
C ALA A 169 -9.65 14.08 0.15
N SER A 170 -9.22 15.05 -0.65
CA SER A 170 -7.98 14.99 -1.43
C SER A 170 -7.16 16.26 -1.29
N LEU A 171 -5.94 16.20 -1.77
CA LEU A 171 -5.02 17.31 -1.95
C LEU A 171 -4.97 17.71 -3.42
N ASP A 172 -4.61 18.96 -3.67
CA ASP A 172 -4.15 19.42 -4.97
C ASP A 172 -2.73 19.95 -4.83
N ALA A 173 -1.80 19.43 -5.62
CA ALA A 173 -0.39 19.75 -5.43
C ALA A 173 -0.10 21.25 -5.60
N ALA A 174 -0.76 21.92 -6.54
CA ALA A 174 -0.55 23.34 -6.78
C ALA A 174 -1.23 24.22 -5.71
N GLU A 175 -2.49 23.92 -5.37
CA GLU A 175 -3.24 24.68 -4.36
C GLU A 175 -2.65 24.52 -2.95
N ASP A 176 -2.11 23.34 -2.64
CA ASP A 176 -1.58 23.01 -1.32
C ASP A 176 -0.06 23.25 -1.21
N GLY A 177 0.57 23.86 -2.23
CA GLY A 177 1.99 24.24 -2.22
C GLY A 177 2.96 23.05 -2.15
N LEU A 178 2.51 21.89 -2.64
CA LEU A 178 3.33 20.69 -2.75
C LEU A 178 4.19 20.76 -4.01
N ARG A 179 5.27 19.96 -4.04
CA ARG A 179 6.04 19.79 -5.27
C ARG A 179 5.22 19.01 -6.30
N GLU A 180 5.54 19.23 -7.57
CA GLU A 180 4.96 18.45 -8.66
C GLU A 180 5.13 16.94 -8.38
N PRO A 181 4.05 16.15 -8.39
CA PRO A 181 4.14 14.72 -8.17
C PRO A 181 4.96 14.02 -9.25
N VAL A 182 5.84 13.11 -8.82
CA VAL A 182 6.61 12.25 -9.73
C VAL A 182 5.92 10.91 -9.88
N GLN A 183 5.93 10.36 -11.10
CA GLN A 183 5.41 9.02 -11.38
C GLN A 183 6.41 7.96 -10.94
N PHE A 184 5.89 6.84 -10.41
CA PHE A 184 6.67 5.66 -10.12
C PHE A 184 6.46 4.62 -11.21
N GLU A 185 7.56 4.23 -11.86
CA GLU A 185 7.60 3.07 -12.76
C GLU A 185 8.23 1.90 -12.00
N LEU A 186 7.46 0.84 -11.80
CA LEU A 186 7.86 -0.32 -11.00
C LEU A 186 7.74 -1.59 -11.82
N ARG A 187 8.78 -2.42 -11.79
CA ARG A 187 8.73 -3.76 -12.39
C ARG A 187 7.94 -4.69 -11.45
N PRO A 188 7.33 -5.76 -11.99
CA PRO A 188 6.76 -6.80 -11.14
C PRO A 188 7.84 -7.34 -10.19
N GLY A 189 7.55 -7.30 -8.88
CA GLY A 189 8.48 -7.67 -7.82
C GLY A 189 9.15 -6.49 -7.11
N ASP A 190 9.13 -5.29 -7.69
CA ASP A 190 9.60 -4.09 -6.99
C ASP A 190 8.63 -3.69 -5.87
N GLY A 191 9.09 -2.81 -4.99
CA GLY A 191 8.26 -2.12 -4.04
C GLY A 191 8.62 -0.65 -3.91
N VAL A 192 7.83 0.04 -3.10
CA VAL A 192 8.12 1.40 -2.65
C VAL A 192 7.65 1.52 -1.22
N MET A 193 8.47 2.14 -0.38
CA MET A 193 8.08 2.52 0.98
C MET A 193 7.86 4.01 1.07
N TRP A 194 6.94 4.45 1.91
CA TRP A 194 6.68 5.87 2.13
C TRP A 194 6.18 6.17 3.54
N ASP A 195 6.44 7.39 3.99
CA ASP A 195 6.01 7.93 5.27
C ASP A 195 4.49 8.18 5.28
N ARG A 196 3.84 8.05 6.45
CA ARG A 196 2.40 8.31 6.60
C ARG A 196 1.91 9.69 6.12
N PHE A 197 2.80 10.68 6.04
CA PHE A 197 2.52 12.02 5.53
C PHE A 197 3.04 12.24 4.09
N PHE A 198 3.57 11.21 3.44
CA PHE A 198 3.90 11.30 2.03
C PHE A 198 2.62 11.43 1.20
N ALA A 199 2.53 12.51 0.42
CA ALA A 199 1.40 12.83 -0.41
C ALA A 199 1.52 12.02 -1.70
N HIS A 200 0.60 11.08 -1.90
CA HIS A 200 0.65 10.13 -3.00
C HIS A 200 -0.75 9.77 -3.51
N GLY A 201 -0.81 9.17 -4.68
CA GLY A 201 -2.04 8.76 -5.32
C GLY A 201 -1.76 7.76 -6.44
N SER A 202 -2.78 7.46 -7.23
CA SER A 202 -2.59 6.66 -8.44
C SER A 202 -3.61 6.96 -9.52
N ALA A 203 -3.17 6.96 -10.78
CA ALA A 203 -4.04 7.25 -11.93
C ALA A 203 -5.08 6.14 -12.15
N ALA A 204 -6.15 6.41 -12.88
CA ALA A 204 -7.07 5.36 -13.34
C ALA A 204 -6.35 4.36 -14.26
N ASN A 205 -6.77 3.10 -14.26
CA ASN A 205 -6.24 2.10 -15.19
C ASN A 205 -7.07 2.10 -16.48
N THR A 206 -6.52 2.74 -17.51
CA THR A 206 -7.12 2.79 -18.85
C THR A 206 -6.50 1.77 -19.81
N SER A 207 -5.58 0.93 -19.32
CA SER A 207 -4.91 -0.10 -20.11
C SER A 207 -5.74 -1.39 -20.21
N PRO A 208 -5.44 -2.27 -21.20
CA PRO A 208 -6.10 -3.58 -21.32
C PRO A 208 -5.56 -4.63 -20.32
N ALA A 209 -4.64 -4.27 -19.43
CA ALA A 209 -4.05 -5.16 -18.45
C ALA A 209 -4.47 -4.74 -17.03
N ASP A 210 -4.81 -5.72 -16.20
CA ASP A 210 -5.04 -5.49 -14.78
C ASP A 210 -3.73 -5.09 -14.08
N ARG A 211 -3.79 -4.12 -13.15
CA ARG A 211 -2.66 -3.77 -12.27
C ARG A 211 -2.95 -4.22 -10.84
N ARG A 212 -2.06 -5.02 -10.26
CA ARG A 212 -2.20 -5.52 -8.88
C ARG A 212 -1.06 -5.02 -8.03
N GLY A 213 -1.39 -4.57 -6.83
CA GLY A 213 -0.41 -4.33 -5.79
C GLY A 213 -0.99 -4.52 -4.41
N MET A 214 -0.10 -4.61 -3.44
CA MET A 214 -0.45 -4.80 -2.03
C MET A 214 0.27 -3.76 -1.20
N VAL A 215 -0.35 -3.28 -0.12
CA VAL A 215 0.30 -2.46 0.89
C VAL A 215 0.30 -3.18 2.23
N VAL A 216 1.35 -2.96 3.01
CA VAL A 216 1.41 -3.26 4.45
C VAL A 216 1.89 -2.01 5.17
N VAL A 217 1.20 -1.64 6.24
CA VAL A 217 1.51 -0.48 7.07
C VAL A 217 2.05 -0.97 8.39
N PHE A 218 3.24 -0.50 8.73
CA PHE A 218 3.90 -0.73 10.00
C PHE A 218 3.78 0.51 10.86
N ALA A 219 3.64 0.33 12.17
CA ALA A 219 3.61 1.41 13.15
C ALA A 219 4.26 0.97 14.46
N ASP A 220 4.64 1.96 15.28
CA ASP A 220 5.10 1.71 16.65
C ASP A 220 3.90 1.46 17.57
N SER A 221 3.68 0.20 17.92
CA SER A 221 2.63 -0.21 18.86
C SER A 221 2.94 0.13 20.32
N SER A 222 4.19 0.52 20.62
CA SER A 222 4.62 0.97 21.94
C SER A 222 4.51 2.49 22.13
N ALA A 223 4.26 3.24 21.04
CA ALA A 223 4.22 4.70 21.10
C ALA A 223 3.02 5.22 21.93
N PRO A 224 3.21 6.31 22.70
CA PRO A 224 2.10 6.96 23.40
C PRO A 224 0.97 7.36 22.45
N GLY A 225 -0.26 6.99 22.79
CA GLY A 225 -1.44 7.29 21.98
C GLY A 225 -1.67 6.33 20.81
N PHE A 226 -0.87 5.27 20.69
CA PHE A 226 -1.16 4.19 19.76
C PHE A 226 -2.54 3.57 20.04
N ALA A 227 -3.37 3.54 19.01
CA ALA A 227 -4.65 2.83 19.00
C ALA A 227 -4.85 2.29 17.59
N ALA A 228 -5.17 1.01 17.46
CA ALA A 228 -5.48 0.40 16.18
C ALA A 228 -6.71 -0.48 16.33
N LYS A 229 -7.57 -0.51 15.31
CA LYS A 229 -8.65 -1.51 15.22
C LYS A 229 -8.05 -2.91 15.17
N ASP A 230 -6.95 -3.04 14.44
CA ASP A 230 -6.27 -4.29 14.13
C ASP A 230 -4.76 -4.09 14.35
N HIS A 231 -4.11 -5.02 15.05
CA HIS A 231 -2.66 -5.03 15.26
C HIS A 231 -2.12 -6.46 15.20
N PHE A 232 -1.09 -6.68 14.36
CA PHE A 232 -0.34 -7.93 14.28
C PHE A 232 1.08 -7.69 14.79
N PRO A 233 1.46 -8.25 15.96
CA PRO A 233 2.81 -8.11 16.50
C PRO A 233 3.86 -8.67 15.55
N LEU A 234 5.00 -7.98 15.41
CA LEU A 234 6.04 -8.40 14.48
C LEU A 234 6.65 -9.77 14.84
N ASP A 235 6.77 -10.11 16.12
CA ASP A 235 7.28 -11.41 16.55
C ASP A 235 6.35 -12.57 16.13
N ALA A 236 5.03 -12.36 16.24
CA ALA A 236 4.06 -13.33 15.76
C ALA A 236 4.14 -13.47 14.23
N LEU A 237 4.40 -12.38 13.51
CA LEU A 237 4.57 -12.39 12.07
C LEU A 237 5.84 -13.12 11.66
N HIS A 238 6.95 -12.87 12.36
CA HIS A 238 8.24 -13.52 12.12
C HIS A 238 8.14 -15.04 12.33
N ALA A 239 7.37 -15.49 13.33
CA ALA A 239 7.14 -16.91 13.57
C ALA A 239 6.41 -17.63 12.41
N LEU A 240 5.70 -16.90 11.54
CA LEU A 240 5.02 -17.47 10.37
C LEU A 240 6.04 -17.80 9.27
N GLY A 241 6.26 -19.09 9.04
CA GLY A 241 7.20 -19.58 8.01
C GLY A 241 8.64 -19.79 8.50
N ALA A 242 8.85 -19.84 9.81
CA ALA A 242 10.13 -20.24 10.43
C ALA A 242 10.35 -21.77 10.49
N GLU A 243 9.69 -22.54 9.60
CA GLU A 243 9.88 -24.00 9.45
C GLU A 243 10.85 -24.35 8.33
#